data_AF-A0A8X8W143-F1
#
_entry.id   AF-A0A8X8W143-F1
#
_cell.length_a   1.000
_cell.length_b   1.000
_cell.length_c   1.000
_cell.angle_alpha   90.00
_cell.angle_beta   90.00
_cell.angle_gamma   90.00
#
_symmetry.space_group_name_H-M   'P 1'
#
loop_
_entity.id
_entity.type
_entity.pdbx_description
1 polymer ?
#
loop_
_entity_poly.entity_id
_entity_poly.type
_entity_poly.pdbx_seq_one_letter_code
_entity_poly.pdbx_strand_id
1 'polypeptide(L)'
;MPGPGPHMIYAIGSGQGLMHVSNGRFGPHHCVTYAINAFFGPDIGSFCEWLSSIMGSGWFLGSSVEQWIHDPFYYALILGFPLSLLYSWVSRFLLQKGVLDSFSGRNAEDYEVQTVLCILSVSQLTTVNGTVPLNARQCFLLIFAGSLSHFFLDHLFEENGHSSMYTWILSTGWWKTRAPVNPDAVVVIGLLCAALIGGFIYIYRVKPLKSVRRQYHKSLNLTLAVAVAYCLWCASQIYLVRPRRAAVGEEADLGVLVFLGIFFFFPHWLCVLSMNAKEIVETADQLPH
;
A
#
# COMPACT_ATOMS: atom_id res chain seq x y z
N MET A 1 -4.97 16.48 -11.03
CA MET A 1 -5.32 15.46 -10.03
C MET A 1 -6.04 14.34 -10.75
N PRO A 2 -5.59 13.08 -10.62
CA PRO A 2 -6.47 11.96 -10.92
C PRO A 2 -7.78 12.16 -10.16
N GLY A 3 -8.91 11.95 -10.83
CA GLY A 3 -10.19 11.97 -10.13
C GLY A 3 -10.27 10.84 -9.09
N PRO A 4 -11.31 10.83 -8.26
CA PRO A 4 -11.50 9.81 -7.23
C PRO A 4 -11.63 8.37 -7.77
N GLY A 5 -12.10 8.24 -9.02
CA GLY A 5 -12.25 6.96 -9.71
C GLY A 5 -10.92 6.19 -9.86
N PRO A 6 -9.88 6.75 -10.50
CA PRO A 6 -8.54 6.16 -10.56
C PRO A 6 -7.99 5.65 -9.22
N HIS A 7 -8.06 6.45 -8.15
CA HIS A 7 -7.60 6.03 -6.82
C HIS A 7 -8.37 4.81 -6.31
N MET A 8 -9.69 4.85 -6.43
CA MET A 8 -10.56 3.74 -6.01
C MET A 8 -10.28 2.46 -6.80
N ILE A 9 -10.15 2.56 -8.14
CA ILE A 9 -9.89 1.40 -9.01
C ILE A 9 -8.52 0.80 -8.68
N TYR A 10 -7.49 1.63 -8.53
CA TYR A 10 -6.15 1.18 -8.16
C TYR A 10 -6.14 0.45 -6.81
N ALA A 11 -6.75 1.05 -5.78
CA ALA A 11 -6.74 0.49 -4.44
C ALA A 11 -7.61 -0.76 -4.30
N ILE A 12 -8.82 -0.76 -4.88
CA ILE A 12 -9.68 -1.95 -4.89
C ILE A 12 -9.04 -3.09 -5.71
N GLY A 13 -8.50 -2.78 -6.90
CA GLY A 13 -7.83 -3.79 -7.73
C GLY A 13 -6.62 -4.42 -7.03
N SER A 14 -5.79 -3.59 -6.40
CA SER A 14 -4.63 -4.06 -5.62
C SER A 14 -5.08 -4.85 -4.38
N GLY A 15 -6.12 -4.39 -3.69
CA GLY A 15 -6.73 -5.08 -2.55
C GLY A 15 -7.34 -6.44 -2.91
N GLN A 16 -7.97 -6.56 -4.08
CA GLN A 16 -8.46 -7.84 -4.62
C GLN A 16 -7.32 -8.80 -4.95
N GLY A 17 -6.24 -8.29 -5.56
CA GLY A 17 -5.03 -9.07 -5.77
C GLY A 17 -4.46 -9.62 -4.46
N LEU A 18 -4.33 -8.76 -3.44
CA LEU A 18 -3.89 -9.14 -2.09
C LEU A 18 -4.81 -10.15 -1.42
N MET A 19 -6.13 -9.98 -1.56
CA MET A 19 -7.13 -10.91 -1.03
C MET A 19 -6.98 -12.30 -1.66
N HIS A 20 -6.79 -12.38 -2.97
CA HIS A 20 -6.58 -13.64 -3.69
C HIS A 20 -5.27 -14.32 -3.26
N VAL A 21 -4.13 -13.62 -3.34
CA VAL A 21 -2.81 -14.24 -3.03
C VAL A 21 -2.63 -14.57 -1.55
N SER A 22 -3.40 -13.94 -0.66
CA SER A 22 -3.35 -14.20 0.78
C SER A 22 -4.33 -15.25 1.26
N ASN A 23 -5.11 -15.84 0.35
CA ASN A 23 -6.19 -16.79 0.67
C ASN A 23 -7.14 -16.22 1.73
N GLY A 24 -7.64 -15.00 1.48
CA GLY A 24 -8.62 -14.33 2.35
C GLY A 24 -8.09 -13.75 3.66
N ARG A 25 -6.79 -13.89 3.98
CA ARG A 25 -6.19 -13.23 5.16
C ARG A 25 -6.24 -11.70 5.05
N PHE A 26 -6.18 -11.18 3.84
CA PHE A 26 -6.56 -9.80 3.50
C PHE A 26 -8.01 -9.82 3.01
N GLY A 27 -8.96 -9.66 3.92
CA GLY A 27 -10.39 -9.78 3.61
C GLY A 27 -11.05 -8.49 3.10
N PRO A 28 -12.38 -8.52 2.84
CA PRO A 28 -13.15 -7.39 2.32
C PRO A 28 -13.03 -6.11 3.16
N HIS A 29 -13.05 -6.23 4.48
CA HIS A 29 -12.84 -5.09 5.38
C HIS A 29 -11.48 -4.40 5.16
N HIS A 30 -10.41 -5.17 4.95
CA HIS A 30 -9.09 -4.61 4.67
C HIS A 30 -9.10 -3.84 3.35
N CYS A 31 -9.70 -4.43 2.31
CA CYS A 31 -9.79 -3.85 0.98
C CYS A 31 -10.56 -2.52 1.00
N VAL A 32 -11.72 -2.49 1.66
CA VAL A 32 -12.55 -1.28 1.77
C VAL A 32 -11.84 -0.20 2.58
N THR A 33 -11.26 -0.53 3.74
CA THR A 33 -10.52 0.47 4.54
C THR A 33 -9.31 0.99 3.77
N TYR A 34 -8.53 0.14 3.10
CA TYR A 34 -7.43 0.58 2.23
C TYR A 34 -7.90 1.54 1.14
N ALA A 35 -8.95 1.17 0.40
CA ALA A 35 -9.47 1.95 -0.72
C ALA A 35 -10.09 3.28 -0.31
N ILE A 36 -10.81 3.32 0.82
CA ILE A 36 -11.35 4.57 1.37
C ILE A 36 -10.22 5.56 1.68
N ASN A 37 -9.09 5.11 2.21
CA ASN A 37 -7.97 5.99 2.54
C ASN A 37 -7.12 6.36 1.32
N ALA A 38 -7.08 5.52 0.29
CA ALA A 38 -6.49 5.87 -1.00
C ALA A 38 -7.33 6.88 -1.78
N PHE A 39 -8.65 6.87 -1.57
CA PHE A 39 -9.56 7.81 -2.18
C PHE A 39 -9.67 9.10 -1.36
N PHE A 40 -10.29 9.04 -0.18
CA PHE A 40 -10.67 10.22 0.60
C PHE A 40 -9.57 10.72 1.54
N GLY A 41 -8.51 9.94 1.77
CA GLY A 41 -7.69 10.14 2.96
C GLY A 41 -7.09 11.54 3.04
N PRO A 42 -6.00 11.81 2.31
CA PRO A 42 -5.37 13.14 2.27
C PRO A 42 -6.31 14.25 1.76
N ASP A 43 -7.25 13.89 0.89
CA ASP A 43 -8.25 14.78 0.28
C ASP A 43 -9.52 15.05 1.11
N ILE A 44 -9.56 14.63 2.38
CA ILE A 44 -10.78 14.75 3.17
C ILE A 44 -11.22 16.22 3.35
N GLY A 45 -10.27 17.16 3.37
CA GLY A 45 -10.52 18.60 3.44
C GLY A 45 -11.26 19.10 2.21
N SER A 46 -10.69 18.92 1.03
CA SER A 46 -11.26 19.33 -0.26
C SER A 46 -12.60 18.64 -0.53
N PHE A 47 -12.74 17.38 -0.16
CA PHE A 47 -14.02 16.65 -0.24
C PHE A 47 -15.11 17.27 0.64
N CYS A 48 -14.77 17.63 1.89
CA CYS A 48 -15.72 18.27 2.80
C CYS A 48 -16.15 19.64 2.28
N GLU A 49 -15.24 20.43 1.70
CA GLU A 49 -15.58 21.71 1.07
C GLU A 49 -16.50 21.53 -0.14
N TRP A 50 -16.20 20.56 -1.00
CA TRP A 50 -17.07 20.21 -2.13
C TRP A 50 -18.48 19.83 -1.66
N LEU A 51 -18.60 18.97 -0.64
CA LEU A 51 -19.90 18.56 -0.10
C LEU A 51 -20.66 19.74 0.55
N SER A 52 -19.97 20.57 1.33
CA SER A 52 -20.52 21.78 1.94
C SER A 52 -21.03 22.78 0.91
N SER A 53 -20.35 22.90 -0.23
CA SER A 53 -20.78 23.77 -1.34
C SER A 53 -22.12 23.33 -1.95
N ILE A 54 -22.37 22.02 -2.00
CA ILE A 54 -23.63 21.43 -2.49
C ILE A 54 -24.75 21.60 -1.46
N MET A 55 -24.43 21.45 -0.17
CA MET A 55 -25.40 21.51 0.93
C MET A 55 -25.72 22.95 1.41
N GLY A 56 -25.06 23.96 0.84
CA GLY A 56 -25.28 25.37 1.18
C GLY A 56 -24.78 25.76 2.59
N SER A 57 -23.98 24.92 3.23
CA SER A 57 -23.42 25.14 4.56
C SER A 57 -21.95 25.59 4.44
N GLY A 58 -21.70 26.90 4.54
CA GLY A 58 -20.37 27.50 4.46
C GLY A 58 -19.47 27.20 5.66
N TRP A 59 -19.12 25.93 5.88
CA TRP A 59 -18.17 25.54 6.92
C TRP A 59 -16.73 25.75 6.44
N PHE A 60 -16.11 26.81 6.94
CA PHE A 60 -14.74 27.28 6.63
C PHE A 60 -13.61 26.44 7.27
N LEU A 61 -13.88 25.21 7.74
CA LEU A 61 -12.90 24.42 8.49
C LEU A 61 -12.04 23.47 7.63
N GLY A 62 -12.39 23.23 6.36
CA GLY A 62 -11.66 22.31 5.47
C GLY A 62 -10.26 22.80 5.09
N SER A 63 -10.19 23.96 4.43
CA SER A 63 -8.97 24.51 3.82
C SER A 63 -7.82 24.81 4.77
N SER A 64 -8.12 25.17 6.04
CA SER A 64 -7.06 25.52 7.00
C SER A 64 -6.30 24.30 7.52
N VAL A 65 -6.94 23.13 7.54
CA VAL A 65 -6.32 21.88 8.01
C VAL A 65 -5.83 21.03 6.83
N GLU A 66 -6.41 21.22 5.64
CA GLU A 66 -6.02 20.52 4.41
C GLU A 66 -4.53 20.59 4.12
N GLN A 67 -3.87 21.75 4.29
CA GLN A 67 -2.42 21.88 4.06
C GLN A 67 -1.56 20.98 4.98
N TRP A 68 -2.07 20.63 6.16
CA TRP A 68 -1.39 19.76 7.11
C TRP A 68 -1.72 18.29 6.90
N ILE A 69 -2.91 18.03 6.36
CA ILE A 69 -3.43 16.68 6.17
C ILE A 69 -3.06 16.13 4.79
N HIS A 70 -2.94 17.00 3.78
CA HIS A 70 -2.51 16.69 2.42
C HIS A 70 -0.96 16.63 2.33
N ASP A 71 -0.36 15.84 3.22
CA ASP A 71 1.05 15.45 3.18
C ASP A 71 1.15 13.92 3.30
N PRO A 72 2.07 13.27 2.56
CA PRO A 72 2.22 11.81 2.53
C PRO A 72 2.32 11.11 3.88
N PHE A 73 2.85 11.80 4.89
CA PHE A 73 3.08 11.26 6.22
C PHE A 73 2.17 11.89 7.26
N TYR A 74 1.91 13.19 7.17
CA TYR A 74 1.13 13.88 8.21
C TYR A 74 -0.31 13.42 8.27
N TYR A 75 -0.93 13.04 7.15
CA TYR A 75 -2.24 12.40 7.17
C TYR A 75 -2.29 11.23 8.17
N ALA A 76 -1.37 10.28 7.99
CA ALA A 76 -1.31 9.07 8.79
C ALA A 76 -0.87 9.37 10.24
N LEU A 77 -0.02 10.37 10.46
CA LEU A 77 0.45 10.74 11.80
C LEU A 77 -0.60 11.50 12.61
N ILE A 78 -1.34 12.42 11.98
CA ILE A 78 -2.34 13.28 12.63
C ILE A 78 -3.66 12.54 12.78
N LEU A 79 -4.18 11.97 11.68
CA LEU A 79 -5.51 11.35 11.65
C LEU A 79 -5.46 9.83 11.79
N GLY A 80 -4.31 9.19 11.63
CA GLY A 80 -4.24 7.72 11.64
C GLY A 80 -4.68 7.11 12.95
N PHE A 81 -4.28 7.65 14.11
CA PHE A 81 -4.74 7.12 15.40
C PHE A 81 -6.27 7.28 15.59
N PRO A 82 -6.88 8.48 15.49
CA PRO A 82 -8.32 8.62 15.69
C PRO A 82 -9.14 7.85 14.65
N LEU A 83 -8.74 7.87 13.37
CA LEU A 83 -9.42 7.10 12.32
C LEU A 83 -9.28 5.59 12.53
N SER A 84 -8.15 5.12 13.09
CA SER A 84 -7.98 3.69 13.35
C SER A 84 -8.97 3.14 14.37
N LEU A 85 -9.28 3.93 15.41
CA LEU A 85 -10.29 3.59 16.41
C LEU A 85 -11.69 3.60 15.78
N LEU A 86 -11.99 4.64 15.00
CA LEU A 86 -13.25 4.76 14.28
C LEU A 86 -13.46 3.59 13.32
N TYR A 87 -12.50 3.27 12.46
CA TYR A 87 -12.61 2.17 11.51
C TYR A 87 -12.67 0.81 12.18
N SER A 88 -11.99 0.62 13.32
CA SER A 88 -12.13 -0.63 14.09
C SER A 88 -13.56 -0.78 14.65
N TRP A 89 -14.16 0.33 15.10
CA TRP A 89 -15.56 0.33 15.54
C TRP A 89 -16.53 0.09 14.37
N VAL A 90 -16.35 0.80 13.24
CA VAL A 90 -17.16 0.62 12.02
C VAL A 90 -17.09 -0.82 11.51
N SER A 91 -15.90 -1.42 11.47
CA SER A 91 -15.73 -2.81 11.01
C SER A 91 -16.55 -3.78 11.88
N ARG A 92 -16.58 -3.60 13.20
CA ARG A 92 -17.43 -4.38 14.12
C ARG A 92 -18.90 -4.16 13.85
N PHE A 93 -19.32 -2.91 13.66
CA PHE A 93 -20.70 -2.56 13.37
C PHE A 93 -21.19 -3.18 12.06
N LEU A 94 -20.39 -3.09 10.98
CA LEU A 94 -20.74 -3.65 9.68
C LEU A 94 -20.83 -5.17 9.71
N LEU A 95 -19.97 -5.83 10.49
CA LEU A 95 -20.06 -7.27 10.72
C LEU A 95 -21.33 -7.66 11.47
N GLN A 96 -21.67 -6.94 12.54
CA GLN A 96 -22.91 -7.17 13.29
C GLN A 96 -24.17 -6.98 12.44
N LYS A 97 -24.10 -6.15 11.40
CA LYS A 97 -25.21 -5.88 10.47
C LYS A 97 -25.22 -6.79 9.23
N GLY A 98 -24.22 -7.66 9.05
CA GLY A 98 -24.10 -8.51 7.87
C GLY A 98 -23.91 -7.74 6.56
N VAL A 99 -23.43 -6.49 6.64
CA VAL A 99 -23.24 -5.64 5.44
C VAL A 99 -21.96 -6.01 4.70
N LEU A 100 -20.93 -6.41 5.45
CA LEU A 100 -19.64 -6.83 4.94
C LEU A 100 -19.20 -8.07 5.70
N ASP A 101 -19.25 -9.22 5.04
CA ASP A 101 -18.69 -10.45 5.56
C ASP A 101 -17.14 -10.37 5.58
N SER A 102 -16.51 -11.10 6.51
CA SER A 102 -15.05 -11.28 6.47
C SER A 102 -14.61 -12.47 5.61
N PHE A 103 -15.53 -13.14 4.91
CA PHE A 103 -15.26 -14.49 4.42
C PHE A 103 -14.20 -14.58 3.31
N SER A 104 -13.23 -15.44 3.60
CA SER A 104 -12.51 -16.29 2.67
C SER A 104 -13.45 -17.42 2.23
N GLY A 105 -13.82 -17.50 0.95
CA GLY A 105 -14.37 -18.70 0.31
C GLY A 105 -15.71 -19.27 0.83
N ARG A 106 -16.84 -18.67 0.46
CA ARG A 106 -18.12 -19.40 0.38
C ARG A 106 -18.84 -19.11 -0.94
N ASN A 107 -19.47 -20.14 -1.50
CA ASN A 107 -20.37 -20.03 -2.65
C ASN A 107 -21.70 -19.42 -2.19
N ALA A 108 -22.33 -18.62 -3.06
CA ALA A 108 -23.49 -17.79 -2.74
C ALA A 108 -24.81 -18.53 -2.44
N GLU A 109 -24.81 -19.86 -2.36
CA GLU A 109 -26.03 -20.67 -2.23
C GLU A 109 -26.45 -20.96 -0.76
N ASP A 110 -25.60 -20.70 0.23
CA ASP A 110 -25.88 -21.09 1.64
C ASP A 110 -26.55 -19.99 2.51
N TYR A 111 -26.90 -18.83 1.93
CA TYR A 111 -27.31 -17.65 2.70
C TYR A 111 -28.73 -17.70 3.30
N GLU A 112 -29.61 -18.61 2.85
CA GLU A 112 -31.01 -18.63 3.33
C GLU A 112 -31.22 -19.35 4.67
N VAL A 113 -30.35 -20.29 5.07
CA VAL A 113 -30.65 -21.19 6.19
C VAL A 113 -30.23 -20.62 7.56
N GLN A 114 -29.17 -19.81 7.63
CA GLN A 114 -28.58 -19.40 8.91
C GLN A 114 -29.26 -18.19 9.58
N THR A 115 -29.98 -17.37 8.81
CA THR A 115 -30.60 -16.12 9.31
C THR A 115 -31.71 -16.38 10.34
N VAL A 116 -32.32 -17.57 10.33
CA VAL A 116 -33.45 -17.92 11.20
C VAL A 116 -32.99 -18.33 12.62
N LEU A 117 -31.78 -18.86 12.80
CA LEU A 117 -31.33 -19.35 14.12
C LEU A 117 -30.73 -18.27 15.04
N CYS A 118 -30.27 -17.13 14.50
CA CYS A 118 -29.51 -16.14 15.28
C CYS A 118 -30.37 -15.20 16.15
N ILE A 119 -31.71 -15.23 15.99
CA ILE A 119 -32.62 -14.32 16.72
C ILE A 119 -32.83 -14.74 18.19
N LEU A 120 -32.36 -15.93 18.62
CA LEU A 120 -32.75 -16.51 19.92
C LEU A 120 -31.68 -16.58 21.03
N SER A 121 -30.48 -16.02 20.87
CA SER A 121 -29.45 -16.12 21.94
C SER A 121 -28.66 -14.83 22.17
N VAL A 122 -29.05 -14.09 23.19
CA VAL A 122 -28.29 -12.99 23.80
C VAL A 122 -27.41 -13.60 24.90
N SER A 123 -26.09 -13.78 24.69
CA SER A 123 -25.04 -13.83 25.75
C SER A 123 -23.65 -14.41 25.38
N GLN A 124 -23.20 -14.39 24.12
CA GLN A 124 -21.81 -14.77 23.79
C GLN A 124 -21.17 -13.76 22.84
N LEU A 125 -20.30 -12.93 23.41
CA LEU A 125 -19.43 -11.98 22.74
C LEU A 125 -18.20 -12.71 22.20
N THR A 126 -18.30 -13.51 21.13
CA THR A 126 -17.14 -13.97 20.35
C THR A 126 -17.61 -14.65 19.06
N THR A 127 -17.14 -14.15 17.91
CA THR A 127 -17.14 -14.85 16.61
C THR A 127 -18.48 -15.44 16.16
N VAL A 128 -19.37 -14.60 15.63
CA VAL A 128 -20.46 -15.10 14.77
C VAL A 128 -19.82 -15.45 13.42
N ASN A 129 -19.71 -16.75 13.14
CA ASN A 129 -19.34 -17.35 11.86
C ASN A 129 -18.01 -16.87 11.27
N GLY A 130 -16.85 -17.28 11.79
CA GLY A 130 -15.55 -17.16 11.09
C GLY A 130 -15.10 -15.74 10.69
N THR A 131 -15.84 -14.71 11.10
CA THR A 131 -15.59 -13.32 10.70
C THR A 131 -14.87 -12.55 11.78
N VAL A 132 -13.84 -11.79 11.39
CA VAL A 132 -12.98 -11.06 12.33
C VAL A 132 -12.95 -9.58 11.97
N PRO A 133 -13.46 -8.70 12.86
CA PRO A 133 -13.38 -7.26 12.65
C PRO A 133 -11.93 -6.81 12.62
N LEU A 134 -11.66 -5.73 11.88
CA LEU A 134 -10.37 -5.08 11.94
C LEU A 134 -10.12 -4.50 13.33
N ASN A 135 -8.94 -4.75 13.87
CA ASN A 135 -8.45 -4.06 15.06
C ASN A 135 -7.80 -2.72 14.70
N ALA A 136 -7.64 -1.83 15.69
CA ALA A 136 -7.08 -0.50 15.48
C ALA A 136 -5.68 -0.52 14.84
N ARG A 137 -4.83 -1.52 15.16
CA ARG A 137 -3.51 -1.63 14.52
C ARG A 137 -3.63 -1.92 13.03
N GLN A 138 -4.52 -2.84 12.63
CA GLN A 138 -4.77 -3.14 11.22
C GLN A 138 -5.31 -1.90 10.49
N CYS A 139 -6.28 -1.22 11.09
CA CYS A 139 -6.81 0.03 10.54
C CYS A 139 -5.72 1.09 10.37
N PHE A 140 -4.85 1.29 11.37
CA PHE A 140 -3.74 2.25 11.27
C PHE A 140 -2.81 1.95 10.09
N LEU A 141 -2.44 0.67 9.91
CA LEU A 141 -1.61 0.25 8.78
C LEU A 141 -2.30 0.49 7.43
N LEU A 142 -3.61 0.23 7.35
CA LEU A 142 -4.40 0.41 6.13
C LEU A 142 -4.65 1.89 5.80
N ILE A 143 -4.82 2.74 6.82
CA ILE A 143 -4.90 4.19 6.66
C ILE A 143 -3.61 4.71 6.04
N PHE A 144 -2.47 4.30 6.60
CA PHE A 144 -1.16 4.73 6.11
C PHE A 144 -0.85 4.15 4.72
N ALA A 145 -1.22 2.90 4.47
CA ALA A 145 -1.10 2.30 3.13
C ALA A 145 -1.95 3.05 2.10
N GLY A 146 -3.21 3.36 2.45
CA GLY A 146 -4.13 4.10 1.59
C GLY A 146 -3.60 5.49 1.27
N SER A 147 -3.18 6.25 2.29
CA SER A 147 -2.69 7.62 2.08
C SER A 147 -1.45 7.67 1.19
N LEU A 148 -0.49 6.76 1.37
CA LEU A 148 0.67 6.70 0.47
C LEU A 148 0.29 6.25 -0.95
N SER A 149 -0.70 5.36 -1.08
CA SER A 149 -1.23 4.94 -2.38
C SER A 149 -1.99 6.05 -3.11
N HIS A 150 -2.57 7.00 -2.36
CA HIS A 150 -3.17 8.22 -2.89
C HIS A 150 -2.08 9.06 -3.60
N PHE A 151 -1.05 9.45 -2.84
CA PHE A 151 0.07 10.25 -3.36
C PHE A 151 0.87 9.59 -4.48
N PHE A 152 0.83 8.26 -4.59
CA PHE A 152 1.42 7.57 -5.74
C PHE A 152 0.84 8.06 -7.07
N LEU A 153 -0.48 8.20 -7.17
CA LEU A 153 -1.14 8.66 -8.39
C LEU A 153 -1.02 10.17 -8.54
N ASP A 154 -1.11 10.93 -7.45
CA ASP A 154 -1.01 12.39 -7.49
C ASP A 154 0.37 12.83 -7.95
N HIS A 155 1.44 12.27 -7.38
CA HIS A 155 2.78 12.63 -7.83
C HIS A 155 3.02 12.32 -9.32
N LEU A 156 2.33 11.34 -9.91
CA LEU A 156 2.47 10.99 -11.33
C LEU A 156 1.61 11.85 -12.26
N PHE A 157 0.40 12.25 -11.83
CA PHE A 157 -0.61 12.82 -12.72
C PHE A 157 -1.15 14.19 -12.29
N GLU A 158 -0.72 14.68 -11.13
CA GLU A 158 -1.07 16.00 -10.63
C GLU A 158 -0.12 17.08 -11.17
N GLU A 159 -0.63 18.31 -11.26
CA GLU A 159 0.10 19.49 -11.72
C GLU A 159 0.79 19.30 -13.08
N ASN A 160 0.25 18.45 -13.96
CA ASN A 160 0.89 18.05 -15.22
C ASN A 160 2.32 17.49 -15.05
N GLY A 161 2.60 16.81 -13.93
CA GLY A 161 3.93 16.30 -13.60
C GLY A 161 4.87 17.40 -13.10
N HIS A 162 4.36 18.42 -12.41
CA HIS A 162 5.18 19.47 -11.80
C HIS A 162 5.25 19.40 -10.27
N SER A 163 4.70 18.34 -9.66
CA SER A 163 4.82 18.12 -8.21
C SER A 163 6.28 18.16 -7.76
N SER A 164 6.52 18.62 -6.53
CA SER A 164 7.88 18.71 -5.96
C SER A 164 8.61 17.37 -5.98
N MET A 165 7.88 16.29 -5.67
CA MET A 165 8.39 14.92 -5.72
C MET A 165 8.75 14.51 -7.15
N TYR A 166 7.85 14.70 -8.12
CA TYR A 166 8.13 14.30 -9.50
C TYR A 166 9.25 15.12 -10.14
N THR A 167 9.29 16.42 -9.86
CA THR A 167 10.39 17.30 -10.26
C THR A 167 11.71 16.83 -9.64
N TRP A 168 11.69 16.41 -8.37
CA TRP A 168 12.86 15.81 -7.72
C TRP A 168 13.26 14.48 -8.39
N ILE A 169 12.32 13.60 -8.72
CA ILE A 169 12.59 12.35 -9.45
C ILE A 169 13.33 12.67 -10.74
N LEU A 170 12.75 13.52 -11.59
CA LEU A 170 13.37 13.93 -12.85
C LEU A 170 14.74 14.58 -12.63
N SER A 171 14.93 15.35 -11.55
CA SER A 171 16.24 15.97 -11.24
C SER A 171 17.36 14.96 -11.00
N THR A 172 17.05 13.68 -10.75
CA THR A 172 18.06 12.60 -10.62
C THR A 172 18.58 12.10 -11.97
N GLY A 173 17.87 12.36 -13.08
CA GLY A 173 18.28 12.03 -14.44
C GLY A 173 19.24 13.06 -15.08
N TRP A 174 19.42 12.95 -16.39
CA TRP A 174 20.26 13.86 -17.17
C TRP A 174 19.53 14.39 -18.42
N TRP A 175 19.30 15.71 -18.47
CA TRP A 175 18.44 16.33 -19.48
C TRP A 175 19.08 17.50 -20.24
N LYS A 176 20.33 17.87 -19.93
CA LYS A 176 20.95 19.08 -20.49
C LYS A 176 21.41 18.90 -21.94
N THR A 177 21.96 17.73 -22.21
CA THR A 177 22.52 17.30 -23.49
C THR A 177 22.36 15.80 -23.57
N ARG A 178 22.69 15.21 -24.72
CA ARG A 178 22.91 13.77 -24.80
C ARG A 178 23.81 13.32 -23.64
N ALA A 179 23.34 12.34 -22.87
CA ALA A 179 24.08 11.90 -21.69
C ALA A 179 25.43 11.28 -22.09
N PRO A 180 26.53 11.61 -21.37
CA PRO A 180 27.82 10.98 -21.61
C PRO A 180 27.76 9.49 -21.24
N VAL A 181 28.33 8.64 -22.08
CA VAL A 181 28.46 7.21 -21.78
C VAL A 181 29.47 7.03 -20.66
N ASN A 182 29.01 6.52 -19.51
CA ASN A 182 29.86 6.23 -18.37
C ASN A 182 30.17 4.72 -18.32
N PRO A 183 31.41 4.28 -18.62
CA PRO A 183 31.77 2.86 -18.61
C PRO A 183 31.64 2.24 -17.21
N ASP A 184 31.88 3.02 -16.15
CA ASP A 184 31.73 2.56 -14.77
C ASP A 184 30.28 2.15 -14.48
N ALA A 185 29.31 2.89 -15.03
CA ALA A 185 27.89 2.59 -14.89
C ALA A 185 27.56 1.22 -15.52
N VAL A 186 28.08 0.92 -16.71
CA VAL A 186 27.85 -0.37 -17.38
C VAL A 186 28.37 -1.52 -16.53
N VAL A 187 29.56 -1.39 -15.97
CA VAL A 187 30.17 -2.42 -15.12
C VAL A 187 29.36 -2.60 -13.83
N VAL A 188 29.05 -1.50 -13.13
CA VAL A 188 28.32 -1.56 -11.85
C VAL A 188 26.91 -2.12 -12.05
N ILE A 189 26.14 -1.60 -12.99
CA ILE A 189 24.78 -2.09 -13.28
C ILE A 189 24.83 -3.54 -13.73
N GLY A 190 25.75 -3.89 -14.64
CA GLY A 190 25.92 -5.26 -15.11
C GLY A 190 26.19 -6.24 -13.97
N LEU A 191 27.08 -5.88 -13.03
CA LEU A 191 27.38 -6.69 -11.85
C LEU A 191 26.18 -6.79 -10.89
N LEU A 192 25.47 -5.69 -10.64
CA LEU A 192 24.31 -5.68 -9.75
C LEU A 192 23.13 -6.49 -10.33
N CYS A 193 22.86 -6.35 -11.63
CA CYS A 193 21.86 -7.15 -12.34
C CYS A 193 22.24 -8.64 -12.36
N ALA A 194 23.51 -8.96 -12.63
CA ALA A 194 24.00 -10.33 -12.58
C ALA A 194 23.90 -10.92 -11.17
N ALA A 195 24.18 -10.13 -10.12
CA ALA A 195 24.03 -10.53 -8.73
C ALA A 195 22.56 -10.80 -8.36
N LEU A 196 21.63 -9.96 -8.84
CA LEU A 196 20.18 -10.16 -8.65
C LEU A 196 19.71 -11.45 -9.31
N ILE A 197 19.94 -11.59 -10.62
CA ILE A 197 19.45 -12.74 -11.40
C ILE A 197 20.15 -14.03 -10.93
N GLY A 198 21.49 -14.00 -10.85
CA GLY A 198 22.29 -15.14 -10.42
C GLY A 198 22.01 -15.54 -8.97
N GLY A 199 21.87 -14.57 -8.06
CA GLY A 199 21.53 -14.83 -6.67
C GLY A 199 20.11 -15.38 -6.49
N PHE A 200 19.14 -14.87 -7.26
CA PHE A 200 17.77 -15.42 -7.27
C PHE A 200 17.78 -16.89 -7.74
N ILE A 201 18.41 -17.17 -8.89
CA ILE A 201 18.56 -18.55 -9.41
C ILE A 201 19.24 -19.44 -8.38
N TYR A 202 20.32 -18.95 -7.76
CA TYR A 202 21.06 -19.70 -6.76
C TYR A 202 20.22 -20.05 -5.52
N ILE A 203 19.45 -19.10 -4.99
CA ILE A 203 18.59 -19.29 -3.81
C ILE A 203 17.49 -20.33 -4.08
N TYR A 204 16.89 -20.30 -5.28
CA TYR A 204 15.73 -21.15 -5.60
C TYR A 204 16.07 -22.47 -6.31
N ARG A 205 17.25 -22.59 -6.93
CA ARG A 205 17.65 -23.81 -7.67
C ARG A 205 18.81 -24.56 -7.02
N VAL A 206 19.83 -23.86 -6.50
CA VAL A 206 21.10 -24.48 -6.11
C VAL A 206 21.20 -24.71 -4.60
N LYS A 207 20.64 -23.80 -3.80
CA LYS A 207 20.52 -23.97 -2.34
C LYS A 207 19.05 -24.02 -1.90
N PRO A 208 18.28 -25.04 -2.30
CA PRO A 208 16.95 -25.23 -1.75
C PRO A 208 17.04 -25.38 -0.23
N LEU A 209 16.61 -24.36 0.50
CA LEU A 209 16.46 -24.48 1.95
C LEU A 209 15.23 -25.35 2.20
N LYS A 210 15.23 -26.08 3.33
CA LYS A 210 14.08 -26.90 3.75
C LYS A 210 12.77 -26.12 3.93
N SER A 211 12.80 -24.78 3.91
CA SER A 211 11.65 -23.90 4.08
C SER A 211 11.61 -22.80 3.02
N VAL A 212 10.53 -22.77 2.26
CA VAL A 212 10.22 -21.73 1.26
C VAL A 212 10.25 -20.33 1.87
N ARG A 213 9.74 -20.18 3.10
CA ARG A 213 9.74 -18.90 3.84
C ARG A 213 11.17 -18.36 4.03
N ARG A 214 12.13 -19.24 4.33
CA ARG A 214 13.53 -18.85 4.52
C ARG A 214 14.21 -18.48 3.20
N GLN A 215 13.85 -19.15 2.10
CA GLN A 215 14.33 -18.77 0.75
C GLN A 215 13.79 -17.40 0.34
N TYR A 216 12.49 -17.17 0.54
CA TYR A 216 11.84 -15.89 0.33
C TYR A 216 12.56 -14.75 1.08
N HIS A 217 12.79 -14.90 2.39
CA HIS A 217 13.49 -13.87 3.17
C HIS A 217 14.91 -13.61 2.65
N LYS A 218 15.65 -14.65 2.26
CA LYS A 218 16.98 -14.46 1.65
C LYS A 218 16.91 -13.74 0.30
N SER A 219 15.93 -14.08 -0.53
CA SER A 219 15.72 -13.43 -1.82
C SER A 219 15.36 -11.96 -1.62
N LEU A 220 14.46 -11.65 -0.69
CA LEU A 220 14.08 -10.28 -0.37
C LEU A 220 15.27 -9.47 0.17
N ASN A 221 16.07 -10.06 1.06
CA ASN A 221 17.28 -9.42 1.58
C ASN A 221 18.32 -9.16 0.48
N LEU A 222 18.48 -10.09 -0.48
CA LEU A 222 19.34 -9.88 -1.65
C LEU A 222 18.83 -8.71 -2.50
N THR A 223 17.53 -8.70 -2.83
CA THR A 223 16.92 -7.61 -3.61
C THR A 223 17.11 -6.26 -2.92
N LEU A 224 16.86 -6.20 -1.61
CA LEU A 224 17.02 -4.98 -0.81
C LEU A 224 18.47 -4.53 -0.77
N ALA A 225 19.42 -5.45 -0.55
CA ALA A 225 20.84 -5.12 -0.51
C ALA A 225 21.33 -4.55 -1.85
N VAL A 226 20.92 -5.14 -2.97
CA VAL A 226 21.26 -4.63 -4.30
C VAL A 226 20.59 -3.29 -4.58
N ALA A 227 19.31 -3.12 -4.24
CA ALA A 227 18.61 -1.86 -4.42
C ALA A 227 19.28 -0.72 -3.63
N VAL A 228 19.65 -0.97 -2.36
CA VAL A 228 20.38 0.02 -1.54
C VAL A 228 21.75 0.32 -2.12
N ALA A 229 22.53 -0.70 -2.49
CA ALA A 229 23.84 -0.50 -3.11
C ALA A 229 23.74 0.34 -4.40
N TYR A 230 22.71 0.07 -5.21
CA TYR A 230 22.47 0.80 -6.44
C TYR A 230 22.06 2.26 -6.19
N CYS A 231 21.13 2.50 -5.26
CA CYS A 231 20.76 3.86 -4.86
C CYS A 231 21.96 4.64 -4.31
N LEU A 232 22.81 4.03 -3.48
CA LEU A 232 24.03 4.67 -2.96
C LEU A 232 25.01 5.02 -4.09
N TRP A 233 25.18 4.12 -5.05
CA TRP A 233 26.01 4.40 -6.23
C TRP A 233 25.45 5.58 -7.03
N CYS A 234 24.16 5.56 -7.40
CA CYS A 234 23.53 6.66 -8.13
C CYS A 234 23.65 7.98 -7.37
N ALA A 235 23.36 7.98 -6.06
CA ALA A 235 23.50 9.14 -5.20
C ALA A 235 24.94 9.69 -5.19
N SER A 236 25.95 8.81 -5.19
CA SER A 236 27.35 9.24 -5.28
C SER A 236 27.67 9.96 -6.59
N GLN A 237 27.20 9.45 -7.73
CA GLN A 237 27.43 10.06 -9.04
C GLN A 237 26.75 11.42 -9.18
N ILE A 238 25.56 11.54 -8.59
CA ILE A 238 24.68 12.71 -8.67
C ILE A 238 25.10 13.82 -7.70
N TYR A 239 25.41 13.47 -6.44
CA TYR A 239 25.58 14.43 -5.35
C TYR A 239 27.03 14.58 -4.85
N LEU A 240 27.87 13.55 -5.00
CA LEU A 240 29.22 13.54 -4.43
C LEU A 240 30.32 13.82 -5.46
N VAL A 241 30.18 13.32 -6.69
CA VAL A 241 31.18 13.52 -7.75
C VAL A 241 31.08 14.93 -8.35
N ARG A 242 32.24 15.59 -8.52
CA ARG A 242 32.36 16.92 -9.17
C ARG A 242 33.26 16.86 -10.40
N PRO A 243 32.83 17.37 -11.57
CA PRO A 243 31.47 17.82 -11.89
C PRO A 243 30.46 16.66 -11.81
N ARG A 244 29.19 16.98 -11.54
CA ARG A 244 28.10 15.99 -11.48
C ARG A 244 28.14 15.08 -12.71
N ARG A 245 28.02 13.77 -12.51
CA ARG A 245 27.95 12.78 -13.59
C ARG A 245 26.54 12.22 -13.69
N ALA A 246 26.14 11.87 -14.91
CA ALA A 246 24.97 11.02 -15.11
C ALA A 246 25.24 9.65 -14.49
N ALA A 247 24.35 9.20 -13.60
CA ALA A 247 24.49 7.88 -13.00
C ALA A 247 24.30 6.78 -14.06
N VAL A 248 23.22 6.89 -14.86
CA VAL A 248 22.89 5.95 -15.93
C VAL A 248 22.27 6.72 -17.11
N GLY A 249 23.11 7.20 -18.03
CA GLY A 249 22.61 7.87 -19.23
C GLY A 249 21.63 9.01 -18.90
N GLU A 250 20.48 9.01 -19.57
CA GLU A 250 19.42 10.01 -19.40
C GLU A 250 18.41 9.62 -18.29
N GLU A 251 18.57 8.44 -17.69
CA GLU A 251 17.59 7.82 -16.81
C GLU A 251 17.61 8.36 -15.37
N ALA A 252 16.42 8.45 -14.75
CA ALA A 252 16.19 8.98 -13.41
C ALA A 252 16.10 7.87 -12.33
N ASP A 253 16.95 6.85 -12.43
CA ASP A 253 16.84 5.61 -11.66
C ASP A 253 16.75 5.79 -10.15
N LEU A 254 17.56 6.71 -9.59
CA LEU A 254 17.55 6.97 -8.15
C LEU A 254 16.18 7.48 -7.69
N GLY A 255 15.66 8.50 -8.39
CA GLY A 255 14.36 9.08 -8.08
C GLY A 255 13.25 8.05 -8.22
N VAL A 256 13.26 7.28 -9.31
CA VAL A 256 12.26 6.23 -9.59
C VAL A 256 12.28 5.14 -8.51
N LEU A 257 13.44 4.64 -8.11
CA LEU A 257 13.54 3.59 -7.09
C LEU A 257 13.10 4.06 -5.70
N VAL A 258 13.45 5.29 -5.32
CA VAL A 258 13.00 5.88 -4.05
C VAL A 258 11.48 6.08 -4.07
N PHE A 259 10.95 6.62 -5.17
CA PHE A 259 9.52 6.82 -5.36
C PHE A 259 8.74 5.50 -5.30
N LEU A 260 9.14 4.49 -6.07
CA LEU A 260 8.52 3.16 -6.03
C LEU A 260 8.66 2.52 -4.64
N GLY A 261 9.80 2.71 -3.96
CA GLY A 261 10.01 2.21 -2.60
C GLY A 261 8.97 2.77 -1.62
N ILE A 262 8.75 4.08 -1.63
CA ILE A 262 7.89 4.79 -0.67
C ILE A 262 6.41 4.67 -1.02
N PHE A 263 6.04 4.89 -2.29
CA PHE A 263 4.65 5.07 -2.69
C PHE A 263 4.03 3.82 -3.34
N PHE A 264 4.85 2.83 -3.74
CA PHE A 264 4.35 1.59 -4.34
C PHE A 264 4.59 0.37 -3.44
N PHE A 265 5.84 0.02 -3.14
CA PHE A 265 6.15 -1.20 -2.40
C PHE A 265 5.80 -1.12 -0.91
N PHE A 266 6.09 0.01 -0.26
CA PHE A 266 5.83 0.18 1.17
C PHE A 266 4.33 0.12 1.53
N PRO A 267 3.39 0.72 0.78
CA PRO A 267 1.95 0.57 1.03
C PRO A 267 1.48 -0.88 0.95
N HIS A 268 1.92 -1.62 -0.07
CA HIS A 268 1.59 -3.05 -0.19
C HIS A 268 2.17 -3.86 0.97
N TRP A 269 3.37 -3.53 1.43
CA TRP A 269 3.96 -4.16 2.61
C TRP A 269 3.16 -3.88 3.89
N LEU A 270 2.67 -2.65 4.09
CA LEU A 270 1.77 -2.29 5.19
C LEU A 270 0.46 -3.09 5.12
N CYS A 271 -0.12 -3.26 3.93
CA CYS A 271 -1.27 -4.12 3.71
C CYS A 271 -0.98 -5.58 4.10
N VAL A 272 0.19 -6.12 3.74
CA VAL A 272 0.62 -7.48 4.15
C VAL A 272 0.76 -7.59 5.67
N LEU A 273 1.30 -6.58 6.34
CA LEU A 273 1.40 -6.53 7.80
C LEU A 273 0.04 -6.42 8.50
N SER A 274 -0.99 -5.91 7.82
CA SER A 274 -2.35 -5.80 8.34
C SER A 274 -3.14 -7.12 8.28
N MET A 275 -2.67 -8.12 7.53
CA MET A 275 -3.39 -9.38 7.32
C MET A 275 -3.69 -10.14 8.61
N ASN A 276 -4.84 -10.82 8.64
CA ASN A 276 -5.20 -11.72 9.73
C ASN A 276 -4.18 -12.85 9.92
N ALA A 277 -4.09 -13.37 11.15
CA ALA A 277 -3.30 -14.56 11.45
C ALA A 277 -3.86 -15.79 10.72
N LYS A 278 -3.01 -16.75 10.38
CA LYS A 278 -3.41 -17.96 9.64
C LYS A 278 -4.39 -18.82 10.44
N GLU A 279 -4.13 -19.00 11.73
CA GLU A 279 -4.94 -19.81 12.64
C GLU A 279 -6.39 -19.33 12.71
N ILE A 280 -6.61 -18.02 12.61
CA ILE A 280 -7.94 -17.41 12.61
C ILE A 280 -8.75 -17.82 11.37
N VAL A 281 -8.10 -17.89 10.21
CA VAL A 281 -8.74 -18.29 8.94
C VAL A 281 -9.00 -19.79 8.93
N GLU A 282 -8.04 -20.61 9.38
CA GLU A 282 -8.20 -22.07 9.42
C GLU A 282 -9.28 -22.51 10.43
N THR A 283 -9.43 -21.80 11.54
CA THR A 283 -10.52 -22.06 12.50
C THR A 283 -11.88 -21.67 11.94
N ALA A 284 -11.94 -20.65 11.08
CA ALA A 284 -13.17 -20.27 10.37
C ALA A 284 -13.60 -21.33 9.36
N ASP A 285 -12.65 -21.99 8.69
CA ASP A 285 -12.91 -23.06 7.71
C ASP A 285 -13.31 -24.41 8.37
N GLN A 286 -13.01 -24.60 9.66
CA GLN A 286 -13.27 -25.86 10.39
C GLN A 286 -14.58 -25.91 11.18
N LEU A 287 -15.39 -24.85 11.17
CA LEU A 287 -16.69 -24.85 11.84
C LEU A 287 -17.67 -25.77 11.09
N PRO A 288 -18.37 -26.69 11.78
CA PRO A 288 -19.17 -27.73 11.14
C PRO A 288 -20.33 -27.16 10.30
N HIS A 289 -20.51 -27.77 9.13
CA HIS A 289 -21.56 -27.55 8.13
C HIS A 289 -22.96 -27.87 8.65
#